data_AF-A0A383AR45-F1
#
_entry.id   AF-A0A383AR45-F1
#
_cell.length_a   1.000
_cell.length_b   1.000
_cell.length_c   1.000
_cell.angle_alpha   90.00
_cell.angle_beta   90.00
_cell.angle_gamma   90.00
#
_symmetry.space_group_name_H-M   'P 1'
#
loop_
_entity.id
_entity.type
_entity.pdbx_description
1 polymer ?
#
loop_
_entity_poly.entity_id
_entity_poly.type
_entity_poly.pdbx_seq_one_letter_code
_entity_poly.pdbx_strand_id
1 'polypeptide(L)'
;MKLKTSINILAGCLIIFLFIMLPVFLSMQDKKDESIASFKGSDFSLKDMNNNTITQESFDGPLTAIFFGFTNCPDVCPTTLNKMDI
;
A
#
# COMPACT_ATOMS: atom_id res chain seq x y z
N MET A 1 -5.25 51.48 8.22
CA MET A 1 -4.00 50.99 8.86
C MET A 1 -4.14 49.59 9.47
N LYS A 2 -5.27 49.23 10.12
CA LYS A 2 -5.46 47.91 10.79
C LYS A 2 -5.52 46.67 9.88
N LEU A 3 -5.90 46.84 8.60
CA LEU A 3 -6.08 45.72 7.65
C LEU A 3 -4.76 45.15 7.11
N LYS A 4 -3.73 45.99 6.92
CA LYS A 4 -2.40 45.53 6.47
C LYS A 4 -1.65 44.78 7.58
N THR A 5 -1.85 45.19 8.82
CA THR A 5 -1.24 44.54 10.00
C THR A 5 -1.82 43.14 10.21
N SER A 6 -3.13 42.96 10.04
CA SER A 6 -3.75 41.63 10.16
C SER A 6 -3.31 40.67 9.05
N ILE A 7 -3.15 41.17 7.82
CA ILE A 7 -2.65 40.36 6.68
C ILE A 7 -1.22 39.87 6.94
N ASN A 8 -0.35 40.76 7.43
CA ASN A 8 1.04 40.38 7.74
C ASN A 8 1.12 39.37 8.91
N ILE A 9 0.25 39.49 9.92
CA ILE A 9 0.17 38.53 11.02
C ILE A 9 -0.31 37.17 10.51
N LEU A 10 -1.36 37.14 9.69
CA LEU A 10 -1.91 35.89 9.16
C LEU A 10 -0.89 35.16 8.25
N ALA A 11 -0.20 35.91 7.39
CA ALA A 11 0.86 35.39 6.53
C ALA A 11 2.04 34.84 7.36
N GLY A 12 2.45 35.55 8.41
CA GLY A 12 3.49 35.09 9.33
C GLY A 12 3.11 33.79 10.03
N CYS A 13 1.89 33.71 10.57
CA CYS A 13 1.39 32.49 11.20
C CYS A 13 1.33 31.30 10.23
N LEU A 14 0.91 31.55 8.98
CA LEU A 14 0.79 30.50 7.96
C LEU A 14 2.16 29.98 7.50
N ILE A 15 3.16 30.86 7.38
CA ILE A 15 4.55 30.48 7.09
C ILE A 15 5.14 29.66 8.23
N ILE A 16 4.95 30.09 9.49
CA ILE A 16 5.43 29.36 10.67
C ILE A 16 4.79 27.97 10.74
N PHE A 17 3.48 27.88 10.49
CA PHE A 17 2.76 26.61 10.47
C PHE A 17 3.29 25.66 9.39
N LEU A 18 3.52 26.16 8.18
CA LEU A 18 4.12 25.38 7.09
C LEU A 18 5.54 24.90 7.44
N PHE A 19 6.37 25.77 8.03
CA PHE A 19 7.73 25.42 8.44
C PHE A 19 7.77 24.37 9.55
N ILE A 20 6.77 24.33 10.44
CA ILE A 20 6.66 23.32 11.50
C ILE A 20 6.08 22.00 10.95
N MET A 21 5.10 22.08 10.05
CA MET A 21 4.45 20.88 9.50
C MET A 21 5.29 20.17 8.43
N LEU A 22 6.11 20.89 7.67
CA LEU A 22 6.98 20.32 6.63
C LEU A 22 7.97 19.25 7.17
N PRO A 23 8.76 19.49 8.23
CA PRO A 23 9.65 18.47 8.78
C PRO A 23 8.90 17.31 9.44
N VAL A 24 7.71 17.55 10.02
CA VAL A 24 6.84 16.50 10.56
C VAL A 24 6.34 15.59 9.43
N PHE A 25 5.96 16.18 8.29
CA PHE A 25 5.48 15.44 7.11
C PHE A 25 6.60 14.61 6.47
N LEU A 26 7.80 15.18 6.32
CA LEU A 26 8.98 14.44 5.83
C LEU A 26 9.37 13.30 6.78
N SER A 27 9.33 13.53 8.09
CA SER A 27 9.64 12.50 9.08
C SER A 27 8.61 11.36 9.15
N MET A 28 7.39 11.55 8.62
CA MET A 28 6.36 10.50 8.52
C MET A 28 6.53 9.59 7.30
N GLN A 29 7.30 10.03 6.29
CA GLN A 29 7.44 9.28 5.04
C GLN A 29 8.43 8.12 5.16
N ASP A 30 9.54 8.29 5.89
CA ASP A 30 10.58 7.25 6.07
C ASP A 30 10.07 5.97 6.74
N LYS A 31 9.06 6.05 7.63
CA LYS A 31 8.58 4.87 8.38
C LYS A 31 7.64 3.97 7.60
N LYS A 32 7.15 4.40 6.43
CA LYS A 32 6.18 3.62 5.66
C LYS A 32 6.84 2.57 4.78
N ASP A 33 8.02 2.85 4.26
CA ASP A 33 8.69 2.01 3.26
C ASP A 33 9.33 0.74 3.87
N GLU A 34 9.87 0.83 5.08
CA GLU A 34 10.47 -0.32 5.77
C GLU A 34 9.42 -1.37 6.16
N SER A 35 8.19 -0.93 6.49
CA SER A 35 7.10 -1.83 6.83
C SER A 35 6.52 -2.58 5.62
N ILE A 36 6.45 -1.94 4.44
CA ILE A 36 5.89 -2.55 3.23
C ILE A 36 6.85 -3.55 2.60
N ALA A 37 8.16 -3.31 2.71
CA ALA A 37 9.18 -4.27 2.28
C ALA A 37 9.03 -5.63 2.98
N SER A 38 8.60 -5.65 4.24
CA SER A 38 8.36 -6.90 4.99
C SER A 38 7.10 -7.65 4.54
N PHE A 39 6.13 -6.99 3.89
CA PHE A 39 4.89 -7.62 3.42
C PHE A 39 4.94 -8.04 1.94
N LYS A 40 5.91 -7.53 1.18
CA LYS A 40 6.19 -8.01 -0.18
C LYS A 40 6.77 -9.42 -0.04
N GLY A 41 5.94 -10.45 -0.27
CA GLY A 41 6.33 -11.85 -0.11
C GLY A 41 7.55 -12.26 -0.94
N SER A 42 7.96 -13.51 -0.87
CA SER A 42 9.15 -14.00 -1.58
C SER A 42 8.97 -14.01 -3.10
N ASP A 43 10.08 -13.86 -3.82
CA ASP A 43 10.12 -14.05 -5.26
C ASP A 43 9.68 -15.47 -5.65
N PHE A 44 8.91 -15.58 -6.74
CA PHE A 44 8.49 -16.86 -7.29
C PHE A 44 8.48 -16.83 -8.82
N SER A 45 8.65 -18.02 -9.41
CA SER A 45 8.47 -18.26 -10.84
C SER A 45 7.67 -19.55 -10.99
N LEU A 46 6.42 -19.41 -11.43
CA LEU A 46 5.47 -20.52 -11.53
C LEU A 46 4.86 -20.57 -12.94
N LYS A 47 4.17 -21.67 -13.23
CA LYS A 47 3.37 -21.81 -14.45
C LYS A 47 1.89 -21.70 -14.14
N ASP A 48 1.18 -20.89 -14.91
CA ASP A 48 -0.28 -20.81 -14.83
C ASP A 48 -0.95 -22.04 -15.48
N MET A 49 -2.29 -22.07 -15.46
CA MET A 49 -3.07 -23.15 -16.08
C MET A 49 -2.92 -23.23 -17.61
N ASN A 50 -2.41 -22.17 -18.24
CA ASN A 50 -2.16 -22.07 -19.68
C ASN A 50 -0.67 -22.29 -20.03
N ASN A 51 0.14 -22.71 -19.05
CA ASN A 51 1.58 -22.97 -19.17
C ASN A 51 2.45 -21.70 -19.35
N ASN A 52 1.91 -20.51 -19.14
CA ASN A 52 2.66 -19.25 -19.13
C ASN A 52 3.46 -19.11 -17.86
N THR A 53 4.65 -18.51 -17.94
CA THR A 53 5.44 -18.17 -16.76
C THR A 53 4.85 -16.95 -16.08
N ILE A 54 4.55 -17.06 -14.78
CA ILE A 54 4.08 -15.97 -13.93
C ILE A 54 5.04 -15.75 -12.76
N THR A 55 5.12 -14.49 -12.33
CA THR A 55 5.97 -14.02 -11.22
C THR A 55 5.16 -13.12 -10.29
N GLN A 56 5.77 -12.64 -9.21
CA GLN A 56 5.15 -11.65 -8.30
C GLN A 56 4.73 -10.38 -9.06
N GLU A 57 5.55 -9.95 -10.02
CA GLU A 57 5.26 -8.80 -10.90
C GLU A 57 3.99 -8.98 -11.75
N SER A 58 3.57 -10.23 -12.00
CA SER A 58 2.33 -10.51 -12.75
C SER A 58 1.06 -10.10 -12.00
N PHE A 59 1.18 -9.81 -10.70
CA PHE A 59 0.07 -9.41 -9.82
C PHE A 59 0.17 -7.95 -9.34
N ASP A 60 1.09 -7.17 -9.92
CA ASP A 60 1.21 -5.74 -9.62
C ASP A 60 0.03 -4.96 -10.21
N GLY A 61 -0.64 -4.14 -9.39
CA GLY A 61 -1.71 -3.24 -9.80
C GLY A 61 -3.06 -3.53 -9.11
N PRO A 62 -3.86 -4.50 -9.57
CA PRO A 62 -5.13 -4.84 -8.96
C PRO A 62 -4.96 -5.54 -7.61
N LEU A 63 -5.93 -5.35 -6.70
CA LEU A 63 -5.96 -6.07 -5.42
C LEU A 63 -6.10 -7.56 -5.68
N THR A 64 -5.05 -8.31 -5.38
CA THR A 64 -5.00 -9.76 -5.61
C THR A 64 -5.03 -10.50 -4.27
N ALA A 65 -5.96 -11.45 -4.13
CA ALA A 65 -5.96 -12.42 -3.04
C ALA A 65 -5.25 -13.70 -3.50
N ILE A 66 -4.32 -14.22 -2.68
CA ILE A 66 -3.59 -15.46 -2.96
C ILE A 66 -4.03 -16.54 -1.97
N PHE A 67 -4.38 -17.71 -2.49
CA PHE A 67 -4.73 -18.90 -1.71
C PHE A 67 -3.78 -20.06 -2.03
N PHE A 68 -3.22 -20.69 -1.00
CA PHE A 68 -2.38 -21.86 -1.13
C PHE A 68 -3.19 -23.14 -0.81
N GLY A 69 -3.28 -24.05 -1.78
CA GLY A 69 -4.05 -25.29 -1.65
C GLY A 69 -3.59 -26.38 -2.62
N PHE A 70 -4.33 -27.49 -2.66
CA PHE A 70 -4.05 -28.63 -3.54
C PHE A 70 -5.36 -29.26 -4.04
N THR A 71 -5.30 -29.98 -5.16
CA THR A 71 -6.49 -30.42 -5.90
C THR A 71 -7.32 -31.50 -5.19
N ASN A 72 -6.66 -32.40 -4.45
CA ASN A 72 -7.32 -33.52 -3.76
C ASN A 72 -7.71 -33.18 -2.31
N CYS A 73 -8.06 -31.93 -2.05
CA CYS A 73 -8.40 -31.43 -0.73
C CYS A 73 -9.91 -31.59 -0.48
N PRO A 74 -10.33 -32.39 0.51
CA PRO A 74 -11.70 -32.93 0.56
C PRO A 74 -12.79 -31.90 0.88
N ASP A 75 -12.49 -30.84 1.65
CA ASP A 75 -13.52 -29.86 2.05
C ASP A 75 -12.97 -28.43 2.17
N VAL A 76 -11.91 -28.22 2.95
CA VAL A 76 -11.48 -26.86 3.31
C VAL A 76 -11.09 -26.00 2.10
N CYS A 77 -10.50 -26.59 1.07
CA CYS A 77 -10.06 -25.87 -0.11
C CYS A 77 -11.23 -25.41 -1.00
N PRO A 78 -12.16 -26.29 -1.45
CA PRO A 78 -13.34 -25.83 -2.20
C PRO A 78 -14.21 -24.86 -1.38
N THR A 79 -14.37 -25.11 -0.08
CA THR A 79 -15.13 -24.25 0.82
C THR A 79 -14.49 -22.88 1.06
N THR A 80 -13.16 -22.76 0.92
CA THR A 80 -12.45 -21.48 1.00
C THR A 80 -12.50 -20.72 -0.32
N LEU A 81 -12.26 -21.41 -1.44
CA LEU A 81 -12.35 -20.80 -2.78
C LEU A 81 -13.73 -20.18 -3.04
N ASN A 82 -14.82 -20.90 -2.70
CA ASN A 82 -16.19 -20.38 -2.83
C ASN A 82 -16.46 -19.12 -1.98
N LYS A 83 -15.68 -18.84 -0.93
CA LYS A 83 -15.82 -17.62 -0.11
C LYS A 83 -15.02 -16.44 -0.68
N MET A 84 -14.12 -16.69 -1.63
CA MET A 84 -13.32 -15.66 -2.29
C MET A 84 -14.02 -15.12 -3.55
N ASP A 85 -15.04 -15.81 -4.06
CA ASP A 85 -15.95 -15.26 -5.06
C ASP A 85 -16.71 -14.08 -4.43
N ILE A 86 -16.32 -12.87 -4.81
CA ILE A 86 -16.95 -11.58 -4.44
C ILE A 86 -18.32 -11.47 -5.07
#